data_AF-A0A0Q8D386-F1
#
_entry.id   AF-A0A0Q8D386-F1
#
_cell.length_a   1.000
_cell.length_b   1.000
_cell.length_c   1.000
_cell.angle_alpha   90.00
_cell.angle_beta   90.00
_cell.angle_gamma   90.00
#
_symmetry.space_group_name_H-M   'P 1'
#
loop_
_entity.id
_entity.type
_entity.pdbx_description
1 polymer ?
#
loop_
_entity_poly.entity_id
_entity_poly.type
_entity_poly.pdbx_seq_one_letter_code
_entity_poly.pdbx_strand_id
1 'polypeptide(L)'
;MHYSSAQIEDELQRLDATLARVAARAGRGLDYEIERRLDAHRRSLSDMVGADGAVLVLDTVNAAKHAMGQERPGDYLAAMEMSRRTLALVVRRMLNRFEAA
;
A
#
# COMPACT_ATOMS: atom_id res chain seq x y z
N MET A 1 -17.83 -7.75 -5.02
CA MET A 1 -17.66 -7.19 -6.38
C MET A 1 -16.63 -8.03 -7.11
N HIS A 2 -16.76 -8.21 -8.43
CA HIS A 2 -15.67 -8.76 -9.26
C HIS A 2 -14.87 -7.58 -9.80
N TYR A 3 -13.61 -7.47 -9.37
CA TYR A 3 -12.66 -6.47 -9.86
C TYR A 3 -11.86 -7.05 -11.01
N SER A 4 -11.59 -6.27 -12.05
CA SER A 4 -10.70 -6.68 -13.13
C SER A 4 -9.24 -6.63 -12.69
N SER A 5 -8.38 -7.43 -13.32
CA SER A 5 -6.93 -7.38 -13.09
C SER A 5 -6.38 -5.95 -13.23
N ALA A 6 -6.80 -5.23 -14.27
CA ALA A 6 -6.41 -3.85 -14.50
C ALA A 6 -6.82 -2.90 -13.37
N GLN A 7 -8.01 -3.07 -12.77
CA GLN A 7 -8.44 -2.23 -11.64
C GLN A 7 -7.56 -2.41 -10.40
N ILE A 8 -7.11 -3.64 -10.17
CA ILE A 8 -6.25 -3.99 -9.04
C ILE A 8 -4.84 -3.43 -9.25
N GLU A 9 -4.30 -3.57 -10.47
CA GLU A 9 -3.01 -2.99 -10.85
C GLU A 9 -3.00 -1.46 -10.76
N ASP A 10 -4.04 -0.81 -11.29
CA ASP A 10 -4.20 0.65 -11.24
C ASP A 10 -4.21 1.15 -9.79
N GLU A 11 -4.95 0.47 -8.91
CA GLU A 11 -5.02 0.87 -7.49
C GLU A 11 -3.69 0.63 -6.77
N LEU A 12 -2.98 -0.46 -7.07
CA LEU A 12 -1.64 -0.70 -6.54
C LEU A 12 -0.64 0.37 -7.00
N GLN A 13 -0.69 0.77 -8.27
CA GLN A 13 0.15 1.84 -8.82
C GLN A 13 -0.17 3.20 -8.16
N ARG A 14 -1.45 3.49 -7.89
CA ARG A 14 -1.85 4.69 -7.14
C ARG A 14 -1.34 4.67 -5.70
N LEU A 15 -1.37 3.51 -5.04
CA LEU A 15 -0.76 3.34 -3.72
C LEU A 15 0.75 3.61 -3.79
N ASP A 16 1.47 2.99 -4.73
CA ASP A 16 2.93 3.18 -4.91
C ASP A 16 3.29 4.67 -5.10
N ALA A 17 2.53 5.39 -5.91
CA ALA A 17 2.71 6.84 -6.10
C ALA A 17 2.52 7.61 -4.78
N THR A 18 1.55 7.23 -3.95
CA THR A 18 1.34 7.83 -2.63
C THR A 18 2.47 7.48 -1.66
N LEU A 19 2.98 6.25 -1.67
CA LEU A 19 4.12 5.82 -0.85
C LEU A 19 5.42 6.56 -1.22
N ALA A 20 5.63 6.87 -2.50
CA ALA A 20 6.76 7.72 -2.91
C ALA A 20 6.66 9.12 -2.30
N ARG A 21 5.45 9.69 -2.18
CA ARG A 21 5.23 10.98 -1.50
C ARG A 21 5.46 10.88 0.01
N VAL A 22 5.11 9.75 0.62
CA VAL A 22 5.44 9.45 2.02
C VAL A 22 6.95 9.43 2.24
N ALA A 23 7.70 8.70 1.41
CA ALA A 23 9.15 8.62 1.51
C ALA A 23 9.82 10.00 1.38
N ALA A 24 9.36 10.84 0.43
CA ALA A 24 9.88 12.20 0.25
C ALA A 24 9.60 13.15 1.44
N ARG A 25 8.60 12.84 2.27
CA ARG A 25 8.16 13.66 3.41
C ARG A 25 8.41 13.01 4.77
N ALA A 26 9.06 11.85 4.80
CA ALA A 26 9.29 11.11 6.02
C ALA A 26 9.98 11.97 7.09
N GLY A 27 9.50 11.88 8.34
CA GLY A 27 9.99 12.67 9.46
C GLY A 27 9.66 14.18 9.42
N ARG A 28 8.81 14.64 8.51
CA ARG A 28 8.36 16.05 8.44
C ARG A 28 7.02 16.31 9.13
N GLY A 29 6.55 15.35 9.91
CA GLY A 29 5.23 15.40 10.56
C GLY A 29 4.11 14.90 9.66
N LEU A 30 2.94 14.71 10.28
CA LEU A 30 1.76 14.17 9.60
C LEU A 30 1.24 15.13 8.52
N ASP A 31 0.89 14.56 7.38
CA ASP A 31 0.19 15.23 6.29
C ASP A 31 -1.20 14.63 6.13
N TYR A 32 -2.23 15.39 6.50
CA TYR A 32 -3.62 14.92 6.51
C TYR A 32 -4.14 14.52 5.12
N GLU A 33 -3.64 15.13 4.05
CA GLU A 33 -4.07 14.77 2.69
C GLU A 33 -3.48 13.40 2.31
N ILE A 34 -2.19 13.18 2.60
CA ILE A 34 -1.53 11.90 2.35
C ILE A 34 -2.15 10.81 3.21
N GLU A 35 -2.43 11.09 4.49
CA GLU A 35 -3.08 10.13 5.38
C GLU A 35 -4.46 9.71 4.85
N ARG A 36 -5.28 10.68 4.44
CA ARG A 36 -6.60 10.41 3.86
C ARG A 36 -6.51 9.56 2.59
N ARG A 37 -5.50 9.80 1.75
CA ARG A 37 -5.24 8.99 0.53
C ARG A 37 -4.83 7.56 0.90
N LEU A 38 -3.93 7.39 1.86
CA LEU A 38 -3.54 6.07 2.37
C LEU A 38 -4.74 5.28 2.91
N ASP A 39 -5.64 5.93 3.65
CA ASP A 39 -6.87 5.28 4.14
C ASP A 39 -7.88 4.94 3.04
N ALA A 40 -7.91 5.73 1.95
CA ALA A 40 -8.69 5.38 0.77
C ALA A 40 -8.12 4.15 0.06
N HIS A 41 -6.80 4.13 -0.17
CA HIS A 41 -6.11 2.96 -0.76
C HIS A 41 -6.28 1.72 0.09
N ARG A 42 -6.16 1.84 1.43
CA ARG A 42 -6.38 0.74 2.36
C ARG A 42 -7.74 0.09 2.14
N ARG A 43 -8.80 0.90 2.14
CA ARG A 43 -10.17 0.39 1.97
C ARG A 43 -10.38 -0.24 0.61
N SER A 44 -9.93 0.42 -0.46
CA SER A 44 -10.09 -0.07 -1.83
C SER A 44 -9.29 -1.37 -2.07
N LEU A 45 -8.00 -1.37 -1.78
CA LEU A 45 -7.15 -2.53 -2.04
C LEU A 45 -7.51 -3.71 -1.15
N SER A 46 -7.78 -3.51 0.14
CA SER A 46 -8.16 -4.62 1.03
C SER A 46 -9.41 -5.36 0.54
N ASP A 47 -10.38 -4.64 -0.03
CA ASP A 47 -11.57 -5.26 -0.64
C ASP A 47 -11.23 -6.02 -1.93
N MET A 48 -10.28 -5.50 -2.72
CA MET A 48 -9.86 -6.08 -3.99
C MET A 48 -9.01 -7.36 -3.84
N VAL A 49 -8.09 -7.41 -2.87
CA VAL A 49 -7.06 -8.46 -2.77
C VAL A 49 -7.43 -9.62 -1.84
N GLY A 50 -8.59 -9.54 -1.18
CA GLY A 50 -9.05 -10.54 -0.21
C GLY A 50 -8.28 -10.54 1.11
N ALA A 51 -8.66 -11.43 2.03
CA ALA A 51 -8.22 -11.41 3.43
C ALA A 51 -6.69 -11.44 3.61
N ASP A 52 -5.99 -12.33 2.91
CA ASP A 52 -4.55 -12.48 3.04
C ASP A 52 -3.79 -11.24 2.55
N GLY A 53 -4.21 -10.67 1.41
CA GLY A 53 -3.62 -9.44 0.89
C GLY A 53 -4.00 -8.21 1.71
N ALA A 54 -5.19 -8.20 2.34
CA ALA A 54 -5.67 -7.08 3.13
C ALA A 54 -4.80 -6.79 4.35
N VAL A 55 -4.18 -7.83 4.95
CA VAL A 55 -3.20 -7.68 6.03
C VAL A 55 -1.96 -6.92 5.54
N LEU A 56 -1.42 -7.29 4.38
CA LEU A 56 -0.25 -6.62 3.80
C LEU A 56 -0.54 -5.17 3.40
N VAL A 57 -1.75 -4.89 2.91
CA VAL A 57 -2.22 -3.53 2.64
C VAL A 57 -2.24 -2.70 3.94
N LEU A 58 -2.79 -3.25 5.02
CA LEU A 58 -2.82 -2.59 6.33
C LEU A 58 -1.41 -2.32 6.85
N ASP A 59 -0.51 -3.31 6.80
CA ASP A 59 0.87 -3.17 7.27
C ASP A 59 1.62 -2.11 6.47
N THR A 60 1.46 -2.10 5.14
CA THR A 60 2.07 -1.08 4.27
C THR A 60 1.60 0.33 4.64
N VAL A 61 0.29 0.51 4.84
CA VAL A 61 -0.31 1.80 5.18
C VAL A 61 0.10 2.26 6.59
N ASN A 62 0.12 1.36 7.57
CA ASN A 62 0.53 1.70 8.94
C ASN A 62 2.01 2.11 9.00
N ALA A 63 2.89 1.35 8.33
CA ALA A 63 4.30 1.70 8.23
C ALA A 63 4.49 3.08 7.56
N ALA A 64 3.73 3.38 6.51
CA ALA A 64 3.75 4.67 5.84
C ALA A 64 3.32 5.83 6.77
N LYS A 65 2.23 5.66 7.52
CA LYS A 65 1.76 6.65 8.50
C LYS A 65 2.81 6.90 9.59
N HIS A 66 3.40 5.83 10.13
CA HIS A 66 4.46 5.96 11.13
C HIS A 66 5.71 6.65 10.57
N ALA A 67 6.12 6.34 9.34
CA ALA A 67 7.27 7.00 8.69
C ALA A 67 7.08 8.52 8.55
N MET A 68 5.85 9.03 8.41
CA MET A 68 5.60 10.48 8.38
C MET A 68 5.67 11.13 9.77
N GLY A 69 5.17 10.44 10.79
CA GLY A 69 4.99 11.02 12.13
C GLY A 69 6.21 10.94 13.06
N GLN A 70 7.23 10.17 12.71
CA GLN A 70 8.36 9.85 13.61
C GLN A 70 9.62 10.65 13.29
N GLU A 71 10.34 11.12 14.32
CA GLU A 71 11.59 11.88 14.17
C GLU A 71 12.72 11.06 13.52
N ARG A 72 12.68 9.73 13.69
CA ARG A 72 13.62 8.77 13.07
C ARG A 72 12.84 7.78 12.20
N PRO A 73 12.52 8.13 10.95
CA PRO A 73 11.60 7.34 10.14
C PRO A 73 12.23 6.10 9.48
N GLY A 74 13.54 5.88 9.63
CA GLY A 74 14.31 4.87 8.89
C GLY A 74 13.73 3.45 8.98
N ASP A 75 13.43 2.98 10.19
CA ASP A 75 12.89 1.64 10.42
C ASP A 75 11.50 1.47 9.77
N TYR A 76 10.66 2.51 9.85
CA TYR A 76 9.34 2.51 9.25
C TYR A 76 9.38 2.61 7.72
N LEU A 77 10.35 3.33 7.16
CA LEU A 77 10.58 3.34 5.71
C LEU A 77 11.04 1.98 5.19
N ALA A 78 11.93 1.30 5.92
CA ALA A 78 12.36 -0.05 5.59
C ALA A 78 11.19 -1.04 5.66
N ALA A 79 10.39 -0.98 6.73
CA ALA A 79 9.19 -1.81 6.89
C ALA A 79 8.14 -1.54 5.80
N MET A 80 7.91 -0.27 5.45
CA MET A 80 7.00 0.14 4.38
C MET A 80 7.44 -0.45 3.04
N GLU A 81 8.72 -0.32 2.68
CA GLU A 81 9.25 -0.86 1.41
C GLU A 81 9.20 -2.39 1.37
N MET A 82 9.50 -3.06 2.49
CA MET A 82 9.40 -4.52 2.58
C MET A 82 7.96 -5.01 2.42
N SER A 83 7.00 -4.36 3.09
CA SER A 83 5.58 -4.70 3.00
C SER A 83 5.03 -4.44 1.59
N ARG A 84 5.39 -3.29 0.99
CA ARG A 84 5.06 -2.94 -0.39
C ARG A 84 5.52 -3.99 -1.39
N ARG A 85 6.77 -4.46 -1.28
CA ARG A 85 7.31 -5.53 -2.15
C ARG A 85 6.54 -6.83 -1.98
N THR A 86 6.23 -7.20 -0.74
CA THR A 86 5.48 -8.42 -0.44
C THR A 86 4.07 -8.33 -1.02
N LEU A 87 3.39 -7.19 -0.84
CA LEU A 87 2.08 -6.91 -1.42
C LEU A 87 2.11 -7.03 -2.96
N ALA A 88 3.09 -6.41 -3.62
CA ALA A 88 3.23 -6.49 -5.08
C ALA A 88 3.42 -7.93 -5.58
N LEU A 89 4.19 -8.76 -4.85
CA LEU A 89 4.36 -10.17 -5.19
C LEU A 89 3.05 -10.97 -5.02
N VAL A 90 2.29 -10.71 -3.95
CA VAL A 90 0.99 -11.37 -3.71
C VAL A 90 -0.02 -10.97 -4.77
N VAL A 91 -0.12 -9.67 -5.08
CA VAL A 91 -1.01 -9.17 -6.15
C VAL A 91 -0.63 -9.82 -7.48
N ARG A 92 0.64 -9.81 -7.87
CA ARG A 92 1.08 -10.45 -9.12
C ARG A 92 0.71 -11.94 -9.19
N ARG A 93 0.91 -12.69 -8.10
CA ARG A 93 0.49 -14.10 -8.04
C ARG A 93 -1.02 -14.26 -8.14
N MET A 94 -1.79 -13.35 -7.55
CA MET A 94 -3.25 -13.35 -7.65
C MET A 94 -3.72 -13.10 -9.08
N LEU A 95 -3.15 -12.09 -9.75
CA LEU A 95 -3.49 -11.74 -11.13
C LEU A 95 -3.19 -12.87 -12.11
N ASN A 96 -2.01 -13.50 -11.99
CA ASN A 96 -1.66 -14.67 -12.80
C ASN A 96 -2.66 -15.83 -12.64
N ARG A 97 -3.28 -15.99 -11.47
CA ARG A 97 -4.33 -17.02 -11.25
C ARG A 97 -5.64 -16.65 -11.93
N PHE A 98 -5.95 -15.37 -12.06
CA PHE A 98 -7.15 -14.91 -12.78
C PHE A 98 -7.03 -15.06 -14.29
N GLU A 99 -5.82 -14.93 -14.84
CA GLU A 99 -5.58 -15.12 -16.29
C GLU A 99 -5.54 -16.59 -16.71
N ALA A 100 -5.23 -17.50 -15.78
CA ALA A 100 -5.16 -18.94 -16.03
C ALA A 100 -6.50 -19.67 -15.83
N ALA A 101 -7.54 -18.97 -15.36
CA ALA A 101 -8.87 -19.49 -15.06
C ALA A 101 -9.88 -19.07 -16.14
#